data_AF-A0A7C8YVU1-F1
#
_entry.id   AF-A0A7C8YVU1-F1
#
_cell.length_a   1.000
_cell.length_b   1.000
_cell.length_c   1.000
_cell.angle_alpha   90.00
_cell.angle_beta   90.00
_cell.angle_gamma   90.00
#
_symmetry.space_group_name_H-M   'P 1'
#
loop_
_entity.id
_entity.type
_entity.pdbx_description
1 polymer ?
#
loop_
_entity_poly.entity_id
_entity_poly.type
_entity_poly.pdbx_seq_one_letter_code
_entity_poly.pdbx_strand_id
1 'polypeptide(L)'
;CILTWSFIPRFLKLMMQLSSQTNELYQLALVAFCLLSAWCSDKLGLSLELGSFVAGVMISTTDFAQHTLDQVEPIRNLFAALFLSSIGMLIHVHFLWNHMDILFASVILVLLFKTTVAAVVTKAFGYSVRTSFLVGLSLAQIGEFSFVLLSRASNLHLVEGT
;
A
#
# COMPACT_ATOMS: atom_id res chain seq x y z
N CYS A 1 -13.11 16.64 16.41
CA CYS A 1 -11.73 16.37 15.94
C CYS A 1 -10.92 15.49 16.91
N ILE A 2 -10.76 15.84 18.19
CA ILE A 2 -10.07 14.96 19.17
C ILE A 2 -10.96 13.83 19.71
N LEU A 3 -12.26 14.08 19.84
CA LEU A 3 -13.22 13.09 20.38
C LEU A 3 -13.42 11.87 19.46
N THR A 4 -13.37 12.08 18.14
CA THR A 4 -13.53 11.03 17.12
C THR A 4 -12.35 10.06 17.12
N TRP A 5 -11.14 10.56 17.38
CA TRP A 5 -9.91 9.76 17.41
C TRP A 5 -9.80 8.90 18.68
N SER A 6 -10.34 9.38 19.81
CA SER A 6 -10.35 8.61 21.07
C SER A 6 -11.42 7.52 21.12
N PHE A 7 -12.46 7.58 20.26
CA PHE A 7 -13.56 6.61 20.25
C PHE A 7 -13.23 5.36 19.43
N ILE A 8 -12.46 5.52 18.36
CA ILE A 8 -11.97 4.47 17.45
C ILE A 8 -11.27 3.30 18.18
N PRO A 9 -10.28 3.50 19.08
CA PRO A 9 -9.62 2.40 19.77
C PRO A 9 -10.53 1.70 20.79
N ARG A 10 -11.55 2.39 21.31
CA ARG A 10 -12.51 1.85 22.28
C ARG A 10 -13.57 0.98 21.59
N PHE A 11 -14.00 1.39 20.40
CA PHE A 11 -14.90 0.60 19.54
C PHE A 11 -14.17 -0.63 18.97
N LEU A 12 -12.89 -0.50 18.61
CA LEU A 12 -12.04 -1.61 18.18
C LEU A 12 -11.87 -2.66 19.30
N LYS A 13 -11.60 -2.25 20.55
CA LYS A 13 -11.55 -3.16 21.70
C LYS A 13 -12.89 -3.87 21.97
N LEU A 14 -14.01 -3.17 21.85
CA LEU A 14 -15.36 -3.73 22.03
C LEU A 14 -15.70 -4.75 20.94
N MET A 15 -15.37 -4.45 19.69
CA MET A 15 -15.62 -5.34 18.55
C MET A 15 -14.70 -6.56 18.58
N MET A 16 -13.43 -6.40 18.98
CA MET A 16 -12.50 -7.52 19.21
C MET A 16 -12.93 -8.41 20.39
N GLN A 17 -13.40 -7.83 21.50
CA GLN A 17 -13.90 -8.62 22.65
C GLN A 17 -15.15 -9.44 22.32
N LEU A 18 -16.05 -8.91 21.48
CA LEU A 18 -17.26 -9.62 21.04
C LEU A 18 -16.97 -10.67 19.96
N SER A 19 -15.91 -10.47 19.16
CA SER A 19 -15.53 -11.34 18.05
C SER A 19 -14.59 -12.48 18.43
N SER A 20 -14.12 -12.50 19.68
CA SER A 20 -13.18 -13.49 20.22
C SER A 20 -13.72 -14.94 20.32
N GLN A 21 -14.91 -15.23 19.78
CA GLN A 21 -15.46 -16.58 19.75
C GLN A 21 -15.02 -17.41 18.54
N THR A 22 -14.73 -16.81 17.37
CA THR A 22 -14.28 -17.55 16.18
C THR A 22 -13.29 -16.75 15.31
N ASN A 23 -12.31 -17.46 14.74
CA ASN A 23 -11.26 -16.89 13.90
C ASN A 23 -11.78 -16.11 12.67
N GLU A 24 -12.88 -16.58 12.07
CA GLU A 24 -13.49 -15.96 10.89
C GLU A 24 -14.18 -14.63 11.22
N LEU A 25 -14.84 -14.56 12.37
CA LEU A 25 -15.52 -13.34 12.82
C LEU A 25 -14.50 -12.24 13.14
N TYR A 26 -13.32 -12.64 13.65
CA TYR A 26 -12.21 -11.73 13.91
C TYR A 26 -11.65 -11.12 12.61
N GLN A 27 -11.44 -11.94 11.59
CA GLN A 27 -11.03 -11.50 10.25
C GLN A 27 -12.04 -10.50 9.64
N LEU A 28 -13.33 -10.83 9.71
CA LEU A 28 -14.40 -9.95 9.22
C LEU A 28 -14.44 -8.62 9.96
N ALA A 29 -14.27 -8.62 11.29
CA ALA A 29 -14.24 -7.41 12.09
C ALA A 29 -13.07 -6.49 11.72
N LEU A 30 -11.90 -7.05 11.44
CA LEU A 30 -10.72 -6.30 11.00
C LEU A 30 -10.91 -5.66 9.63
N VAL A 31 -11.44 -6.41 8.67
CA VAL A 31 -11.75 -5.88 7.33
C VAL A 31 -12.81 -4.78 7.43
N ALA A 32 -13.88 -5.00 8.21
CA ALA A 32 -14.91 -4.00 8.46
C ALA A 32 -14.33 -2.72 9.09
N PHE A 33 -13.42 -2.86 10.06
CA PHE A 33 -12.72 -1.72 10.65
C PHE A 33 -11.87 -0.95 9.63
N CYS A 34 -11.13 -1.66 8.79
CA CYS A 34 -10.32 -1.06 7.73
C CYS A 34 -11.21 -0.28 6.73
N LEU A 35 -12.34 -0.86 6.32
CA LEU A 35 -13.31 -0.21 5.43
C LEU A 35 -13.99 1.00 6.08
N LEU A 36 -14.35 0.92 7.36
CA LEU A 36 -14.89 2.05 8.11
C LEU A 36 -13.90 3.21 8.21
N SER A 37 -12.63 2.91 8.47
CA SER A 37 -11.55 3.92 8.50
C SER A 37 -11.35 4.56 7.13
N ALA A 38 -11.33 3.76 6.06
CA ALA A 38 -11.25 4.27 4.69
C ALA A 38 -12.44 5.18 4.36
N TRP A 39 -13.66 4.76 4.68
CA TRP A 39 -14.88 5.56 4.46
C TRP A 39 -14.88 6.86 5.27
N CYS A 40 -14.38 6.82 6.51
CA CYS A 40 -14.23 8.03 7.32
C CYS A 40 -13.20 9.00 6.71
N SER A 41 -12.08 8.47 6.19
CA SER A 41 -11.06 9.24 5.48
C SER A 41 -11.64 9.93 4.23
N ASP A 42 -12.42 9.21 3.44
CA ASP A 42 -13.12 9.75 2.27
C ASP A 42 -14.07 10.91 2.64
N LYS A 43 -14.83 10.76 3.74
CA LYS A 43 -15.69 11.84 4.27
C LYS A 43 -14.92 13.09 4.73
N LEU A 44 -13.65 12.94 5.10
CA LEU A 44 -12.77 14.04 5.47
C LEU A 44 -12.08 14.69 4.26
N GLY A 45 -12.34 14.21 3.04
CA GLY A 45 -11.70 14.67 1.81
C GLY A 45 -10.28 14.13 1.64
N LEU A 46 -9.91 13.07 2.36
CA LEU A 46 -8.63 12.37 2.25
C LEU A 46 -8.77 11.12 1.38
N SER A 47 -7.65 10.63 0.84
CA SER A 47 -7.63 9.43 0.01
C SER A 47 -8.04 8.17 0.82
N LEU A 48 -8.77 7.25 0.18
CA LEU A 48 -9.20 5.98 0.78
C LEU A 48 -8.01 5.13 1.25
N GLU A 49 -6.90 5.20 0.51
CA GLU A 49 -5.63 4.50 0.78
C GLU A 49 -5.00 4.94 2.10
N LEU A 50 -5.14 6.23 2.41
CA LEU A 50 -4.56 6.82 3.60
C LEU A 50 -5.34 6.37 4.85
N GLY A 51 -6.68 6.31 4.73
CA GLY A 51 -7.56 5.81 5.79
C GLY A 51 -7.36 4.32 6.10
N SER A 52 -7.19 3.48 5.09
CA SER A 52 -6.90 2.06 5.28
C SER A 52 -5.48 1.81 5.82
N PHE A 53 -4.50 2.60 5.38
CA PHE A 53 -3.13 2.54 5.91
C PHE A 53 -3.08 2.89 7.39
N VAL A 54 -3.74 3.97 7.79
CA VAL A 54 -3.82 4.38 9.21
C VAL A 54 -4.50 3.31 10.07
N ALA A 55 -5.55 2.66 9.56
CA ALA A 55 -6.20 1.56 10.27
C ALA A 55 -5.22 0.39 10.54
N GLY A 56 -4.44 0.02 9.53
CA GLY A 56 -3.39 -1.00 9.67
C GLY A 56 -2.32 -0.60 10.68
N VAL A 57 -1.86 0.65 10.66
CA VAL A 57 -0.89 1.16 11.64
C VAL A 57 -1.46 1.10 13.06
N MET A 58 -2.71 1.51 13.27
CA MET A 58 -3.36 1.43 14.59
C MET A 58 -3.41 -0.02 15.11
N ILE A 59 -3.75 -0.98 14.25
CA ILE A 59 -3.78 -2.39 14.61
C ILE A 59 -2.35 -2.88 14.96
N SER A 60 -1.35 -2.48 14.19
CA SER A 60 0.05 -2.87 14.40
C SER A 60 0.64 -2.35 15.72
N THR A 61 0.09 -1.28 16.29
CA THR A 61 0.51 -0.74 17.60
C THR A 61 -0.10 -1.46 18.80
N THR A 62 -1.00 -2.42 18.59
CA THR A 62 -1.66 -3.18 19.66
C THR A 62 -0.85 -4.44 20.01
N ASP A 63 -0.89 -4.89 21.27
CA ASP A 63 -0.19 -6.11 21.73
C ASP A 63 -0.56 -7.39 20.94
N PHE A 64 -1.72 -7.40 20.27
CA PHE A 64 -2.21 -8.50 19.44
C PHE A 64 -1.83 -8.39 17.95
N ALA A 65 -0.87 -7.53 17.58
CA ALA A 65 -0.50 -7.28 16.19
C ALA A 65 -0.07 -8.55 15.45
N GLN A 66 0.77 -9.41 16.05
CA GLN A 66 1.23 -10.65 15.41
C GLN A 66 0.07 -11.61 15.13
N HIS A 67 -0.74 -11.90 16.14
CA HIS A 67 -1.92 -12.75 15.97
C HIS A 67 -2.91 -12.16 14.95
N THR A 68 -2.99 -10.84 14.85
CA THR A 68 -3.83 -10.19 13.85
C THR A 68 -3.29 -10.34 12.43
N LEU A 69 -1.97 -10.23 12.26
CA LEU A 69 -1.31 -10.40 10.97
C LEU A 69 -1.46 -11.82 10.45
N ASP A 70 -1.27 -12.83 11.31
CA ASP A 70 -1.44 -14.25 10.94
C ASP A 70 -2.87 -14.53 10.45
N GLN A 71 -3.86 -13.91 11.09
CA GLN A 71 -5.26 -14.05 10.72
C GLN A 71 -5.60 -13.33 9.40
N VAL A 72 -4.98 -12.17 9.12
CA VAL A 72 -5.26 -11.39 7.90
C VAL A 72 -4.43 -11.86 6.70
N GLU A 73 -3.32 -12.56 6.94
CA GLU A 73 -2.43 -13.09 5.90
C GLU A 73 -3.15 -13.82 4.74
N PRO A 74 -4.06 -14.79 4.96
CA PRO A 74 -4.74 -15.47 3.86
C PRO A 74 -5.59 -14.52 3.00
N ILE A 75 -6.27 -13.55 3.63
CA ILE A 75 -7.09 -12.55 2.94
C ILE A 75 -6.19 -11.61 2.14
N ARG A 76 -5.10 -11.12 2.75
CA ARG A 76 -4.09 -10.28 2.08
C ARG A 76 -3.53 -10.98 0.85
N ASN A 77 -3.16 -12.26 0.97
CA ASN A 77 -2.58 -13.03 -0.13
C ASN A 77 -3.59 -13.23 -1.27
N LEU A 78 -4.87 -13.47 -0.94
CA LEU A 78 -5.94 -13.56 -1.94
C LEU A 78 -6.12 -12.24 -2.71
N PHE A 79 -6.26 -11.12 -2.00
CA PHE A 79 -6.42 -9.81 -2.63
C PHE A 79 -5.18 -9.39 -3.43
N ALA A 80 -3.97 -9.69 -2.94
CA ALA A 80 -2.73 -9.45 -3.67
C ALA A 80 -2.67 -10.26 -4.97
N ALA A 81 -3.07 -11.55 -4.93
CA ALA A 81 -3.16 -12.39 -6.12
C ALA A 81 -4.18 -11.85 -7.13
N LEU A 82 -5.36 -11.41 -6.67
CA LEU A 82 -6.40 -10.82 -7.53
C LEU A 82 -5.95 -9.49 -8.14
N PHE A 83 -5.26 -8.65 -7.37
CA PHE A 83 -4.70 -7.38 -7.83
C PHE A 83 -3.65 -7.61 -8.92
N LEU A 84 -2.69 -8.50 -8.66
CA LEU A 84 -1.61 -8.80 -9.60
C LEU A 84 -2.15 -9.47 -10.88
N SER A 85 -3.14 -10.36 -10.74
CA SER A 85 -3.84 -10.97 -11.88
C SER A 85 -4.57 -9.94 -12.74
N SER A 86 -5.25 -8.98 -12.11
CA SER A 86 -5.95 -7.90 -12.81
C SER A 86 -4.99 -7.01 -13.59
N ILE A 87 -3.83 -6.66 -13.00
CA ILE A 87 -2.79 -5.90 -13.70
C ILE A 87 -2.23 -6.71 -14.87
N GLY A 88 -1.99 -8.01 -14.68
CA GLY A 88 -1.53 -8.90 -15.76
C GLY A 88 -2.48 -8.94 -16.95
N MET A 89 -3.79 -8.93 -16.70
CA MET A 89 -4.82 -8.94 -17.75
C MET A 89 -4.88 -7.64 -18.56
N LEU A 90 -4.47 -6.51 -17.97
CA LEU A 90 -4.39 -5.22 -18.66
C LEU A 90 -3.18 -5.14 -19.63
N ILE A 91 -2.19 -6.02 -19.49
CA ILE A 91 -0.97 -5.98 -20.29
C ILE A 91 -1.18 -6.67 -21.64
N HIS A 92 -1.07 -5.91 -22.73
CA HIS A 92 -1.05 -6.47 -24.09
C HIS A 92 0.31 -7.12 -24.42
N VAL A 93 0.37 -8.45 -24.36
CA VAL A 93 1.58 -9.25 -24.63
C VAL A 93 2.20 -8.96 -26.00
N HIS A 94 1.37 -8.72 -27.03
CA HIS A 94 1.85 -8.42 -28.38
C HIS A 94 2.58 -7.08 -28.47
N PHE A 95 2.08 -6.04 -27.78
CA PHE A 95 2.75 -4.74 -27.69
C PHE A 95 4.08 -4.85 -26.95
N LEU A 96 4.10 -5.65 -25.87
CA LEU A 96 5.26 -5.88 -25.04
C LEU A 96 6.41 -6.49 -25.86
N TRP A 97 6.12 -7.49 -26.69
CA TRP A 97 7.14 -8.17 -27.51
C TRP A 97 7.71 -7.26 -28.59
N ASN A 98 6.87 -6.42 -29.20
CA ASN A 98 7.28 -5.54 -30.30
C ASN A 98 8.08 -4.30 -29.83
N HIS A 99 7.94 -3.91 -28.56
CA HIS A 99 8.62 -2.74 -27.98
C HIS A 99 9.52 -3.10 -26.78
N MET A 100 9.99 -4.36 -26.69
CA MET A 100 10.88 -4.84 -25.63
C MET A 100 12.06 -3.90 -25.40
N ASP A 101 12.70 -3.42 -26.47
CA ASP A 101 13.89 -2.58 -26.40
C ASP A 101 13.63 -1.24 -25.71
N ILE A 102 12.54 -0.57 -26.10
CA ILE A 102 12.14 0.74 -25.57
C ILE A 102 11.68 0.61 -24.12
N LEU A 103 10.93 -0.44 -23.79
CA LEU A 103 10.49 -0.71 -22.43
C LEU A 103 11.68 -1.00 -21.51
N PHE A 104 12.63 -1.83 -21.94
CA PHE A 104 13.81 -2.15 -21.16
C PHE A 104 14.71 -0.93 -20.93
N ALA A 105 14.92 -0.13 -21.98
CA ALA A 105 15.64 1.13 -21.87
C ALA A 105 14.95 2.11 -20.90
N SER A 106 13.63 2.23 -20.95
CA SER A 106 12.85 3.10 -20.06
C SER A 106 12.94 2.64 -18.60
N VAL A 107 12.84 1.34 -18.34
CA VAL A 107 12.98 0.78 -16.97
C VAL A 107 14.38 1.06 -16.42
N ILE A 108 15.44 0.80 -17.20
CA ILE A 108 16.82 1.08 -16.77
C ILE A 108 17.02 2.57 -16.52
N LEU A 109 16.51 3.43 -17.41
CA LEU A 109 16.61 4.88 -17.28
C LEU A 109 15.95 5.36 -15.97
N VAL A 110 14.72 4.94 -15.71
CA VAL A 110 13.98 5.32 -14.50
C VAL A 110 14.68 4.78 -13.25
N LEU A 111 15.19 3.55 -13.29
CA LEU A 111 15.90 2.95 -12.17
C LEU A 111 17.19 3.71 -11.86
N LEU A 112 18.01 4.00 -12.87
CA LEU A 112 19.25 4.79 -12.71
C LEU A 112 18.96 6.22 -12.26
N PHE A 113 17.94 6.87 -12.82
CA PHE A 113 17.56 8.22 -12.44
C PHE A 113 17.12 8.27 -10.97
N LYS A 114 16.18 7.40 -10.56
CA LYS A 114 15.62 7.39 -9.22
C LYS A 114 16.64 6.96 -8.16
N THR A 115 17.49 5.97 -8.47
CA THR A 115 18.62 5.60 -7.60
C THR A 115 19.61 6.75 -7.45
N THR A 116 19.97 7.44 -8.53
CA THR A 116 20.92 8.56 -8.47
C THR A 116 20.37 9.71 -7.65
N VAL A 117 19.12 10.11 -7.87
CA VAL A 117 18.46 11.17 -7.09
C VAL A 117 18.42 10.80 -5.61
N ALA A 118 18.00 9.59 -5.26
CA ALA A 118 17.94 9.14 -3.87
C ALA A 118 19.33 9.01 -3.22
N ALA A 119 20.34 8.55 -3.96
CA ALA A 119 21.72 8.45 -3.49
C ALA A 119 22.35 9.84 -3.27
N VAL A 120 22.07 10.82 -4.13
CA VAL A 120 22.52 12.21 -3.96
C VAL A 120 21.86 12.85 -2.75
N VAL A 121 20.54 12.68 -2.58
CA VAL A 121 19.81 13.21 -1.42
C VAL A 121 20.37 12.61 -0.13
N THR A 122 20.48 11.29 -0.02
CA THR A 122 21.01 10.63 1.19
C THR A 122 22.47 11.00 1.46
N LYS A 123 23.30 11.20 0.43
CA LYS A 123 24.66 11.70 0.60
C LYS A 123 24.70 13.15 1.10
N ALA A 124 23.77 14.00 0.66
CA ALA A 124 23.64 15.37 1.15
C ALA A 124 23.27 15.43 2.65
N PHE A 125 22.56 14.41 3.16
CA PHE A 125 22.30 14.23 4.60
C PHE A 125 23.50 13.68 5.40
N GLY A 126 24.66 13.45 4.76
CA GLY A 126 25.90 13.05 5.44
C GLY A 126 26.10 11.54 5.62
N TYR A 127 25.30 10.69 4.97
CA TYR A 127 25.45 9.23 5.04
C TYR A 127 26.58 8.72 4.13
N SER A 128 27.11 7.53 4.46
CA SER A 128 28.20 6.90 3.69
C SER A 128 27.76 6.52 2.26
N VAL A 129 28.69 6.51 1.30
CA VAL A 129 28.39 6.17 -0.11
C VAL A 129 27.74 4.78 -0.25
N ARG A 130 28.16 3.82 0.59
CA ARG A 130 27.57 2.47 0.60
C ARG A 130 26.13 2.47 1.07
N THR A 131 25.81 3.20 2.15
CA THR A 131 24.45 3.33 2.66
C THR A 131 23.55 4.11 1.70
N SER A 132 24.07 5.17 1.08
CA SER A 132 23.34 5.96 0.08
C SER A 132 22.96 5.15 -1.16
N PHE A 133 23.87 4.30 -1.65
CA PHE A 133 23.57 3.45 -2.79
C PHE A 133 22.56 2.36 -2.44
N LEU A 134 22.68 1.75 -1.25
CA LEU A 134 21.72 0.74 -0.78
C LEU A 134 20.31 1.33 -0.63
N VAL A 135 20.18 2.49 0.03
CA VAL A 135 18.91 3.19 0.20
C VAL A 135 18.35 3.66 -1.16
N GLY A 136 19.21 4.17 -2.05
CA GLY A 136 18.81 4.54 -3.40
C GLY A 136 18.22 3.37 -4.18
N LEU A 137 18.87 2.20 -4.11
CA LEU A 137 18.38 0.97 -4.75
C LEU A 137 17.06 0.48 -4.12
N SER A 138 16.95 0.50 -2.79
CA SER A 138 15.73 0.11 -2.08
C SER A 138 14.54 1.02 -2.39
N LEU A 139 14.76 2.32 -2.57
CA LEU A 139 13.72 3.28 -2.93
C LEU A 139 13.38 3.26 -4.42
N ALA A 140 14.33 2.88 -5.28
CA ALA A 140 14.11 2.86 -6.72
C ALA A 140 13.04 1.83 -7.11
N GLN A 141 12.98 0.70 -6.40
CA GLN A 141 11.98 -0.34 -6.63
C GLN A 141 10.55 0.23 -6.55
N ILE A 142 9.75 -0.06 -7.56
CA ILE A 142 8.34 0.32 -7.60
C ILE A 142 7.56 -0.72 -6.82
N GLY A 143 6.93 -0.28 -5.73
CA GLY A 143 6.05 -1.12 -4.92
C GLY A 143 4.64 -1.23 -5.52
N GLU A 144 3.92 -2.27 -5.13
CA GLU A 144 2.51 -2.52 -5.46
C GLU A 144 1.58 -1.32 -5.20
N PHE A 145 1.91 -0.52 -4.18
CA PHE A 145 1.19 0.70 -3.83
C PHE A 145 1.16 1.76 -4.95
N SER A 146 2.21 1.80 -5.79
CA SER A 146 2.28 2.77 -6.90
C SER A 146 1.20 2.50 -7.95
N PHE A 147 0.86 1.22 -8.18
CA PHE A 147 -0.20 0.82 -9.08
C PHE A 147 -1.59 1.17 -8.53
N VAL A 148 -1.78 1.07 -7.21
CA VAL A 148 -3.02 1.50 -6.56
C VAL A 148 -3.23 3.00 -6.74
N LEU A 149 -2.20 3.81 -6.51
CA LEU A 149 -2.25 5.26 -6.73
C LEU A 149 -2.50 5.61 -8.21
N LEU A 150 -1.85 4.91 -9.14
CA LEU A 150 -2.07 5.12 -10.57
C LEU A 150 -3.51 4.80 -10.98
N SER A 151 -4.07 3.69 -10.48
CA SER A 151 -5.46 3.31 -10.73
C SER A 151 -6.44 4.37 -10.23
N ARG A 152 -6.19 4.96 -9.05
CA ARG A 152 -6.97 6.10 -8.55
C ARG A 152 -6.82 7.36 -9.37
N ALA A 153 -5.58 7.71 -9.74
CA ALA A 153 -5.30 8.89 -10.56
C ALA A 153 -5.99 8.81 -11.93
N SER A 154 -6.01 7.62 -12.53
CA SER A 154 -6.76 7.35 -13.76
C SER A 154 -8.27 7.48 -13.55
N ASN A 155 -8.82 6.93 -12.46
CA ASN A 155 -10.26 7.05 -12.15
C ASN A 155 -10.69 8.50 -11.88
N LEU A 156 -9.80 9.34 -11.37
CA LEU A 156 -10.00 10.77 -11.17
C LEU A 156 -9.75 11.61 -12.45
N HIS A 157 -9.48 10.97 -13.60
CA HIS A 157 -9.13 11.61 -14.88
C HIS A 157 -7.91 12.55 -14.81
N LEU A 158 -7.03 12.38 -13.83
CA LEU A 158 -5.80 13.19 -13.68
C LEU A 158 -4.67 12.70 -14.62
N VAL A 159 -4.80 11.49 -15.12
CA VAL A 159 -3.90 10.88 -16.11
C VAL A 159 -4.79 10.38 -17.24
N GLU A 160 -4.58 10.88 -18.46
CA GLU A 160 -5.23 10.34 -19.65
C GLU A 160 -4.82 8.87 -19.78
N GLY A 161 -5.77 7.97 -19.53
CA GLY A 161 -5.63 6.55 -19.84
C GLY A 161 -5.65 6.40 -21.35
N THR A 162 -4.48 6.21 -21.95
CA THR A 162 -4.35 5.64 -23.30
C THR A 162 -4.65 4.15 -23.26
#